data_AF-A0A838WX71-F1
#
_entry.id   AF-A0A838WX71-F1
#
_cell.length_a   1.000
_cell.length_b   1.000
_cell.length_c   1.000
_cell.angle_alpha   90.00
_cell.angle_beta   90.00
_cell.angle_gamma   90.00
#
_symmetry.space_group_name_H-M   'P 1'
#
loop_
_entity.id
_entity.type
_entity.pdbx_description
1 polymer ?
#
loop_
_entity_poly.entity_id
_entity_poly.type
_entity_poly.pdbx_seq_one_letter_code
_entity_poly.pdbx_strand_id
1 'polypeptide(L)'
;GNIISGGAGADQFWILTDDPTKLKASNTIVDYTIGTDVIGIANQVADSVDDLTLSGSNISLNGVLIATLNGVNVASATFVFGNPLAS
;
A
#
# COMPACT_ATOMS: atom_id res chain seq x y z
N GLY A 1 -6.59 10.18 -4.98
CA GLY A 1 -5.14 10.10 -5.18
C GLY A 1 -4.93 9.57 -6.56
N ASN A 2 -4.01 8.65 -6.74
CA ASN A 2 -3.72 8.07 -8.04
C ASN A 2 -4.57 6.82 -8.28
N ILE A 3 -4.84 6.51 -9.55
CA ILE A 3 -5.32 5.19 -9.98
C ILE A 3 -4.10 4.48 -10.55
N ILE A 4 -3.70 3.36 -9.95
CA ILE A 4 -2.41 2.72 -10.17
C ILE A 4 -2.64 1.29 -10.68
N SER A 5 -1.91 0.93 -11.73
CA SER A 5 -1.89 -0.41 -12.33
C SER A 5 -0.43 -0.83 -12.50
N GLY A 6 -0.11 -2.05 -12.05
CA GLY A 6 1.21 -2.67 -12.24
C GLY A 6 1.32 -3.40 -13.58
N GLY A 7 0.19 -3.97 -14.03
CA GLY A 7 0.13 -4.79 -15.24
C GLY A 7 0.40 -6.26 -14.93
N ALA A 8 1.10 -6.92 -15.85
CA ALA A 8 1.47 -8.32 -15.69
C ALA A 8 2.89 -8.43 -15.14
N GLY A 9 3.10 -9.30 -14.16
CA GLY A 9 4.41 -9.52 -13.55
C GLY A 9 4.31 -9.45 -12.04
N ALA A 10 5.47 -9.33 -11.40
CA ALA A 10 5.58 -9.07 -9.96
C ALA A 10 5.85 -7.59 -9.74
N ASP A 11 4.82 -6.86 -9.35
CA ASP A 11 4.85 -5.42 -9.20
C ASP A 11 4.94 -4.99 -7.73
N GLN A 12 5.55 -3.83 -7.51
CA GLN A 12 5.63 -3.20 -6.19
C GLN A 12 4.91 -1.86 -6.20
N PHE A 13 3.89 -1.73 -5.36
CA PHE A 13 3.12 -0.50 -5.22
C PHE A 13 3.58 0.25 -3.99
N TRP A 14 4.52 1.19 -4.15
CA TRP A 14 5.04 2.01 -3.06
C TRP A 14 4.14 3.23 -2.83
N ILE A 15 3.37 3.23 -1.74
CA ILE A 15 2.23 4.14 -1.54
C ILE A 15 2.58 5.44 -0.84
N LEU A 16 3.63 5.42 0.01
CA LEU A 16 4.05 6.56 0.81
C LEU A 16 5.56 6.67 0.80
N THR A 17 6.07 7.90 0.75
CA THR A 17 7.49 8.24 0.94
C THR A 17 7.68 9.33 1.99
N ASP A 18 6.60 9.93 2.48
CA ASP A 18 6.54 11.00 3.48
C ASP A 18 5.23 10.92 4.31
N ASP A 19 5.00 11.86 5.23
CA ASP A 19 3.88 11.85 6.18
C ASP A 19 2.50 11.58 5.52
N PRO A 20 1.72 10.58 5.99
CA PRO A 20 0.43 10.21 5.40
C PRO A 20 -0.59 11.35 5.42
N THR A 21 -0.48 12.30 6.37
CA THR A 21 -1.38 13.47 6.44
C THR A 21 -1.22 14.43 5.26
N LYS A 22 -0.10 14.34 4.52
CA LYS A 22 0.13 15.11 3.29
C LYS A 22 -0.60 14.52 2.09
N LEU A 23 -1.12 13.30 2.19
CA LEU A 23 -1.90 12.67 1.14
C LEU A 23 -3.24 13.40 1.00
N LYS A 24 -3.41 14.12 -0.12
CA LYS A 24 -4.64 14.88 -0.38
C LYS A 24 -5.85 13.99 -0.69
N ALA A 25 -5.61 12.75 -1.14
CA ALA A 25 -6.63 11.74 -1.40
C ALA A 25 -5.98 10.36 -1.56
N SER A 26 -6.64 9.29 -1.12
CA SER A 26 -6.14 7.91 -1.16
C SER A 26 -5.84 7.41 -2.58
N ASN A 27 -4.89 6.48 -2.70
CA ASN A 27 -4.60 5.79 -3.95
C ASN A 27 -5.56 4.60 -4.17
N THR A 28 -5.84 4.26 -5.42
CA THR A 28 -6.61 3.07 -5.79
C THR A 28 -5.74 2.20 -6.68
N ILE A 29 -5.47 0.97 -6.25
CA ILE A 29 -4.75 -0.03 -7.05
C ILE A 29 -5.79 -0.93 -7.70
N VAL A 30 -5.73 -1.07 -9.03
CA VAL A 30 -6.81 -1.68 -9.80
C VAL A 30 -6.59 -3.15 -10.20
N ASP A 31 -5.36 -3.64 -10.10
CA ASP A 31 -4.94 -4.95 -10.63
C ASP A 31 -3.99 -5.73 -9.70
N TYR A 32 -4.02 -5.45 -8.39
CA TYR A 32 -3.19 -6.16 -7.41
C TYR A 32 -3.45 -7.68 -7.43
N THR A 33 -2.38 -8.46 -7.60
CA THR A 33 -2.40 -9.92 -7.66
C THR A 33 -1.81 -10.52 -6.39
N ILE A 34 -2.66 -11.20 -5.60
CA ILE A 34 -2.26 -11.89 -4.37
C ILE A 34 -1.15 -12.91 -4.65
N GLY A 35 -0.12 -12.92 -3.80
CA GLY A 35 1.01 -13.84 -3.89
C GLY A 35 2.00 -13.54 -5.01
N THR A 36 1.78 -12.47 -5.78
CA THR A 36 2.69 -12.01 -6.85
C THR A 36 3.15 -10.59 -6.58
N ASP A 37 2.22 -9.68 -6.30
CA ASP A 37 2.50 -8.27 -6.06
C ASP A 37 2.69 -7.97 -4.57
N VAL A 38 3.36 -6.85 -4.28
CA VAL A 38 3.55 -6.36 -2.91
C VAL A 38 3.15 -4.90 -2.74
N ILE A 39 2.62 -4.57 -1.56
CA ILE A 39 2.35 -3.20 -1.15
C ILE A 39 3.54 -2.69 -0.34
N GLY A 40 4.18 -1.64 -0.83
CA GLY A 40 5.30 -1.00 -0.17
C GLY A 40 4.90 0.20 0.67
N ILE A 41 5.33 0.22 1.93
CA ILE A 41 5.20 1.37 2.84
C ILE A 41 6.61 1.90 3.14
N ALA A 42 6.95 3.09 2.62
CA ALA A 42 8.29 3.65 2.75
C ALA A 42 8.37 4.91 3.60
N ASN A 43 9.51 5.05 4.29
CA ASN A 43 9.88 6.23 5.09
C ASN A 43 8.81 6.66 6.10
N GLN A 44 8.07 5.68 6.64
CA GLN A 44 7.08 5.88 7.69
C GLN A 44 7.59 5.33 9.02
N VAL A 45 6.90 5.68 10.10
CA VAL A 45 7.09 5.04 11.41
C VAL A 45 6.57 3.59 11.40
N ALA A 46 5.79 3.19 10.38
CA ALA A 46 5.35 1.82 10.21
C ALA A 46 6.51 0.91 9.78
N ASP A 47 6.78 -0.13 10.57
CA ASP A 47 7.78 -1.16 10.29
C ASP A 47 7.16 -2.56 10.13
N SER A 48 5.86 -2.69 10.40
CA SER A 48 5.13 -3.95 10.29
C SER A 48 3.66 -3.76 9.91
N VAL A 49 2.99 -4.87 9.60
CA VAL A 49 1.55 -4.87 9.28
C VAL A 49 0.71 -4.46 10.50
N ASP A 50 1.21 -4.66 11.72
CA ASP A 50 0.51 -4.31 12.96
C ASP A 50 0.35 -2.80 13.13
N ASP A 51 1.18 -1.99 12.45
CA ASP A 51 1.05 -0.52 12.40
C ASP A 51 -0.07 -0.05 11.45
N LEU A 52 -0.60 -0.95 10.63
CA LEU A 52 -1.62 -0.66 9.65
C LEU A 52 -3.02 -0.98 10.20
N THR A 53 -3.99 -0.16 9.82
CA THR A 53 -5.40 -0.50 9.96
C THR A 53 -5.90 -1.05 8.65
N LEU A 54 -6.20 -2.35 8.62
CA LEU A 54 -6.71 -3.07 7.46
C LEU A 54 -8.22 -3.29 7.59
N SER A 55 -9.00 -2.84 6.60
CA SER A 55 -10.46 -3.01 6.64
C SER A 55 -11.04 -3.23 5.24
N GLY A 56 -11.52 -4.45 4.97
CA GLY A 56 -12.03 -4.83 3.65
C GLY A 56 -10.95 -4.66 2.59
N SER A 57 -11.10 -3.67 1.72
CA SER A 57 -10.14 -3.32 0.67
C SER A 57 -9.24 -2.14 1.02
N ASN A 58 -9.36 -1.57 2.20
CA ASN A 58 -8.73 -0.33 2.60
C ASN A 58 -7.50 -0.56 3.49
N ILE A 59 -6.46 0.20 3.21
CA ILE A 59 -5.21 0.26 3.97
C ILE A 59 -5.13 1.67 4.55
N SER A 60 -5.05 1.77 5.86
CA SER A 60 -4.89 3.04 6.57
C SER A 60 -3.66 3.02 7.46
N LEU A 61 -3.01 4.16 7.61
CA LEU A 61 -1.90 4.39 8.53
C LEU A 61 -2.20 5.64 9.35
N ASN A 62 -2.07 5.55 10.67
CA ASN A 62 -2.38 6.66 11.60
C ASN A 62 -3.78 7.26 11.37
N GLY A 63 -4.77 6.43 11.06
CA GLY A 63 -6.14 6.85 10.77
C GLY A 63 -6.37 7.50 9.40
N VAL A 64 -5.32 7.70 8.59
CA VAL A 64 -5.43 8.21 7.22
C VAL A 64 -5.58 7.04 6.26
N LEU A 65 -6.58 7.09 5.36
CA LEU A 65 -6.73 6.12 4.27
C LEU A 65 -5.68 6.39 3.19
N ILE A 66 -4.76 5.45 2.99
CA ILE A 66 -3.59 5.65 2.11
C ILE A 66 -3.75 4.92 0.77
N ALA A 67 -4.38 3.75 0.77
CA ALA A 67 -4.66 2.99 -0.43
C ALA A 67 -5.91 2.12 -0.29
N THR A 68 -6.54 1.84 -1.44
CA THR A 68 -7.60 0.84 -1.61
C THR A 68 -7.20 -0.14 -2.69
N LEU A 69 -7.30 -1.45 -2.41
CA LEU A 69 -7.11 -2.52 -3.40
C LEU A 69 -8.46 -2.90 -4.02
N ASN A 70 -8.68 -2.54 -5.28
CA ASN A 70 -9.97 -2.74 -5.92
C ASN A 70 -10.34 -4.23 -6.01
N GLY A 71 -11.42 -4.62 -5.34
CA GLY A 71 -11.92 -6.01 -5.36
C GLY A 71 -11.06 -7.02 -4.59
N VAL A 72 -10.02 -6.58 -3.89
CA VAL A 72 -9.13 -7.44 -3.11
C VAL A 72 -9.27 -7.12 -1.63
N ASN A 73 -9.33 -8.16 -0.79
CA ASN A 73 -9.26 -7.99 0.66
C ASN A 73 -7.81 -7.76 1.08
N VAL A 74 -7.54 -6.65 1.76
CA VAL A 74 -6.19 -6.26 2.18
C VAL A 74 -5.56 -7.22 3.20
N ALA A 75 -6.37 -8.02 3.90
CA ALA A 75 -5.87 -9.06 4.80
C ALA A 75 -5.12 -10.18 4.07
N SER A 76 -5.27 -10.29 2.74
CA SER A 76 -4.55 -11.26 1.90
C SER A 76 -3.39 -10.64 1.12
N ALA A 77 -3.13 -9.33 1.31
CA ALA A 77 -2.03 -8.65 0.64
C ALA A 77 -0.70 -8.95 1.32
N THR A 78 0.38 -8.92 0.54
CA THR A 78 1.75 -9.00 1.04
C THR A 78 2.32 -7.59 1.16
N PHE A 79 2.92 -7.29 2.31
CA PHE A 79 3.47 -5.97 2.61
C PHE A 79 4.99 -6.01 2.74
N VAL A 80 5.64 -4.95 2.27
CA VAL A 80 7.06 -4.69 2.50
C VAL A 80 7.23 -3.32 3.13
N PHE A 81 8.06 -3.23 4.15
CA PHE A 81 8.34 -2.01 4.91
C PHE A 81 9.80 -1.62 4.72
N GLY A 82 10.06 -0.33 4.50
CA GLY A 82 11.41 0.19 4.32
C GLY A 82 11.57 1.04 3.08
N ASN A 83 12.81 1.29 2.66
CA ASN A 83 13.09 2.18 1.54
C ASN A 83 13.17 1.38 0.22
N PRO A 84 12.40 1.73 -0.83
CA PRO A 84 12.46 1.05 -2.14
C PRO A 84 13.84 1.04 -2.80
N LEU A 85 14.75 1.93 -2.37
CA LEU A 85 16.08 2.12 -2.96
C LEU A 85 17.24 1.58 -2.11
N ALA A 86 16.98 0.88 -1.00
CA ALA A 86 18.05 0.24 -0.23
C ALA A 86 18.42 -1.10 -0.88
N SER A 87 19.36 -1.04 -1.84
CA SER A 87 20.20 -2.19 -2.24
C SER A 87 21.30 -2.44 -1.22
#